data_AF-A0A357XS39-F1
#
_entry.id   AF-A0A357XS39-F1
#
_cell.length_a   1.000
_cell.length_b   1.000
_cell.length_c   1.000
_cell.angle_alpha   90.00
_cell.angle_beta   90.00
_cell.angle_gamma   90.00
#
_symmetry.space_group_name_H-M   'P 1'
#
loop_
_entity.id
_entity.type
_entity.pdbx_description
1 polymer ?
#
loop_
_entity_poly.entity_id
_entity_poly.type
_entity_poly.pdbx_seq_one_letter_code
_entity_poly.pdbx_strand_id
1 'polypeptide(L)'
;RGGDDAEIASSATDAAASARLINVAWTADEMEGGIWHTRDKFGREKKRFVFGKSDAKPVVGDFNGDGIADIGIYVDGNWYIDINGNGVWDAEDIWCELGSASDQPLVGDWDGDGKTDIGIFGPQWSGDERAIKRDPGLPGDLNTLSMERPKNVPPSEIDAPAGTRTVRHSSRGDVRYDVIDHVFQYGGEGDVAVSGDFNGDGITEIGVYRNGNWYIDYNGDGRWNEGDIEVRGEVIEGAVPVVGDWNGDGIDRIGLFVNGKWHLDTTGDHAHDTVVEFGRAGDIPTVGDWSGSGIVELGVYRPYHGEPLLTQDTGAEAGAFEGETAQPSPQVALRFGVDVEERVQDGATLQGTLPEHLMNRPERTITTPYTSLPLEDRL
;
A
#
# COMPACT_ATOMS: atom_id res chain seq x y z
N ARG A 1 -32.08 42.46 39.27
CA ARG A 1 -32.04 41.95 37.89
C ARG A 1 -30.57 41.85 37.54
N GLY A 2 -29.94 40.73 37.87
CA GLY A 2 -28.60 40.40 37.39
C GLY A 2 -28.71 39.93 35.95
N GLY A 3 -27.62 40.06 35.21
CA GLY A 3 -27.48 39.63 33.83
C GLY A 3 -26.02 39.22 33.72
N ASP A 4 -25.80 37.91 33.82
CA ASP A 4 -24.48 37.34 34.09
C ASP A 4 -24.09 36.44 32.90
N ASP A 5 -22.98 36.80 32.25
CA ASP A 5 -21.83 35.93 32.02
C ASP A 5 -22.00 34.64 31.17
N ALA A 6 -22.89 34.64 30.17
CA ALA A 6 -22.99 33.53 29.20
C ALA A 6 -22.14 33.68 27.91
N GLU A 7 -21.62 34.88 27.60
CA GLU A 7 -21.10 35.21 26.25
C GLU A 7 -19.56 35.33 26.16
N ILE A 8 -18.82 35.03 27.25
CA ILE A 8 -17.35 35.18 27.31
C ILE A 8 -16.63 33.81 27.30
N ALA A 9 -17.37 32.70 27.40
CA ALA A 9 -16.78 31.36 27.50
C ALA A 9 -16.37 30.73 26.15
N SER A 10 -17.06 31.04 25.03
CA SER A 10 -16.75 30.43 23.73
C SER A 10 -15.53 31.04 23.03
N SER A 11 -15.29 32.35 23.19
CA SER A 11 -14.12 33.00 22.55
C SER A 11 -12.78 32.57 23.17
N ALA A 12 -12.78 31.92 24.34
CA ALA A 12 -11.57 31.48 25.02
C ALA A 12 -11.05 30.13 24.48
N THR A 13 -11.93 29.26 23.98
CA THR A 13 -11.55 27.99 23.33
C THR A 13 -10.97 28.24 21.93
N ASP A 14 -11.60 29.11 21.13
CA ASP A 14 -11.15 29.43 19.77
C ASP A 14 -9.77 30.14 19.77
N ALA A 15 -9.56 31.05 20.73
CA ALA A 15 -8.30 31.75 20.89
C ALA A 15 -7.17 30.84 21.41
N ALA A 16 -7.49 29.77 22.16
CA ALA A 16 -6.52 28.78 22.61
C ALA A 16 -6.15 27.78 21.49
N ALA A 17 -7.12 27.36 20.67
CA ALA A 17 -6.86 26.55 19.47
C ALA A 17 -5.96 27.31 18.47
N SER A 18 -6.19 28.62 18.31
CA SER A 18 -5.43 29.51 17.42
C SER A 18 -3.96 29.74 17.82
N ALA A 19 -3.47 29.17 18.92
CA ALA A 19 -2.13 29.41 19.46
C ALA A 19 -1.28 28.15 19.70
N ARG A 20 -1.70 26.97 19.20
CA ARG A 20 -0.88 25.74 19.27
C ARG A 20 0.30 25.86 18.30
N LEU A 21 1.47 26.23 18.82
CA LEU A 21 2.74 26.16 18.08
C LEU A 21 3.11 24.70 17.79
N ILE A 22 2.74 24.23 16.60
CA ILE A 22 3.17 22.94 16.05
C ILE A 22 4.66 23.04 15.68
N ASN A 23 5.50 22.44 16.52
CA ASN A 23 6.96 22.43 16.35
C ASN A 23 7.44 21.07 15.81
N VAL A 24 7.16 20.84 14.52
CA VAL A 24 7.70 19.71 13.77
C VAL A 24 9.11 20.06 13.26
N ALA A 25 10.06 19.16 13.45
CA ALA A 25 11.39 19.30 12.86
C ALA A 25 11.32 18.88 11.38
N TRP A 26 11.45 19.85 10.47
CA TRP A 26 11.45 19.64 9.02
C TRP A 26 12.87 19.32 8.52
N THR A 27 13.43 18.22 9.03
CA THR A 27 14.84 17.83 8.84
C THR A 27 15.03 16.32 8.73
N ALA A 28 15.76 15.88 7.71
CA ALA A 28 16.03 14.49 7.39
C ALA A 28 16.66 13.66 8.53
N ASP A 29 17.48 14.27 9.39
CA ASP A 29 18.21 13.61 10.48
C ASP A 29 17.29 12.78 11.43
N GLU A 30 16.02 13.16 11.57
CA GLU A 30 15.03 12.43 12.39
C GLU A 30 14.27 11.33 11.62
N MET A 31 14.60 11.12 10.34
CA MET A 31 13.92 10.21 9.41
C MET A 31 14.88 9.17 8.79
N GLU A 32 16.02 8.90 9.43
CA GLU A 32 16.96 7.86 9.00
C GLU A 32 16.64 6.44 9.56
N GLY A 33 15.52 6.28 10.27
CA GLY A 33 15.12 5.03 10.93
C GLY A 33 14.40 4.02 10.03
N GLY A 34 14.32 4.27 8.73
CA GLY A 34 13.57 3.44 7.77
C GLY A 34 14.22 3.39 6.39
N ILE A 35 14.31 2.19 5.81
CA ILE A 35 14.84 1.97 4.46
C ILE A 35 13.73 1.41 3.58
N TRP A 36 13.43 2.09 2.48
CA TRP A 36 12.48 1.62 1.47
C TRP A 36 13.21 0.87 0.35
N HIS A 37 12.65 -0.24 -0.12
CA HIS A 37 13.03 -0.87 -1.39
C HIS A 37 11.79 -1.01 -2.25
N THR A 38 11.85 -0.59 -3.50
CA THR A 38 10.74 -0.68 -4.48
C THR A 38 11.15 -1.50 -5.69
N ARG A 39 10.18 -2.16 -6.33
CA ARG A 39 10.35 -2.80 -7.64
C ARG A 39 9.49 -2.14 -8.69
N ASP A 40 9.93 -2.20 -9.95
CA ASP A 40 9.04 -1.95 -11.09
C ASP A 40 8.21 -3.19 -11.44
N LYS A 41 7.23 -3.04 -12.33
CA LYS A 41 6.40 -4.13 -12.88
C LYS A 41 7.15 -5.27 -13.59
N PHE A 42 8.46 -5.15 -13.80
CA PHE A 42 9.31 -6.23 -14.31
C PHE A 42 10.10 -6.93 -13.19
N GLY A 43 9.84 -6.59 -11.92
CA GLY A 43 10.48 -7.15 -10.74
C GLY A 43 11.90 -6.61 -10.48
N ARG A 44 12.33 -5.56 -11.19
CA ARG A 44 13.68 -4.97 -11.02
C ARG A 44 13.65 -3.96 -9.88
N GLU A 45 14.69 -3.94 -9.04
CA GLU A 45 14.82 -2.91 -8.00
C GLU A 45 14.85 -1.53 -8.69
N LYS A 46 13.93 -0.65 -8.29
CA LYS A 46 13.71 0.65 -8.91
C LYS A 46 14.42 1.76 -8.15
N LYS A 47 14.09 1.91 -6.87
CA LYS A 47 14.55 2.97 -5.99
C LYS A 47 14.73 2.41 -4.58
N ARG A 48 15.75 2.93 -3.89
CA ARG A 48 15.98 2.74 -2.47
C ARG A 48 16.12 4.11 -1.81
N PHE A 49 15.41 4.31 -0.71
CA PHE A 49 15.40 5.58 0.03
C PHE A 49 15.61 5.35 1.52
N VAL A 50 16.01 6.41 2.21
CA VAL A 50 16.14 6.46 3.67
C VAL A 50 15.15 7.52 4.15
N PHE A 51 13.99 7.08 4.62
CA PHE A 51 12.88 7.93 5.04
C PHE A 51 12.04 7.17 6.05
N GLY A 52 11.93 7.68 7.27
CA GLY A 52 11.02 7.19 8.30
C GLY A 52 11.67 6.93 9.66
N LYS A 53 10.89 6.38 10.59
CA LYS A 53 11.30 6.06 11.96
C LYS A 53 11.16 4.56 12.21
N SER A 54 11.99 3.99 13.09
CA SER A 54 12.09 2.53 13.24
C SER A 54 10.85 1.86 13.88
N ASP A 55 9.95 2.66 14.42
CA ASP A 55 8.65 2.30 15.00
C ASP A 55 7.47 2.71 14.09
N ALA A 56 7.74 3.29 12.93
CA ALA A 56 6.72 3.82 12.05
C ALA A 56 5.95 2.73 11.28
N LYS A 57 4.69 3.03 11.00
CA LYS A 57 3.85 2.31 10.03
C LYS A 57 3.99 3.02 8.67
N PRO A 58 4.47 2.37 7.60
CA PRO A 58 4.60 3.00 6.29
C PRO A 58 3.22 3.20 5.63
N VAL A 59 3.10 4.23 4.79
CA VAL A 59 1.94 4.49 3.92
C VAL A 59 2.40 4.90 2.53
N VAL A 60 1.58 4.65 1.51
CA VAL A 60 1.92 4.82 0.09
C VAL A 60 0.67 5.20 -0.69
N GLY A 61 0.81 6.13 -1.63
CA GLY A 61 -0.23 6.48 -2.59
C GLY A 61 0.14 7.75 -3.36
N ASP A 62 -0.64 8.08 -4.38
CA ASP A 62 -0.48 9.31 -5.15
C ASP A 62 -1.16 10.48 -4.42
N PHE A 63 -0.49 11.05 -3.41
CA PHE A 63 -1.07 12.11 -2.59
C PHE A 63 -1.08 13.47 -3.32
N ASN A 64 -0.25 13.62 -4.36
CA ASN A 64 -0.10 14.86 -5.11
C ASN A 64 -0.95 14.92 -6.41
N GLY A 65 -1.32 13.76 -6.97
CA GLY A 65 -2.14 13.60 -8.16
C GLY A 65 -1.36 13.62 -9.49
N ASP A 66 -0.10 13.15 -9.51
CA ASP A 66 0.72 13.08 -10.73
C ASP A 66 0.74 11.71 -11.43
N GLY A 67 0.07 10.71 -10.85
CA GLY A 67 -0.01 9.33 -11.31
C GLY A 67 1.14 8.44 -10.82
N ILE A 68 1.95 8.90 -9.86
CA ILE A 68 3.04 8.11 -9.26
C ILE A 68 2.84 8.05 -7.74
N ALA A 69 3.01 6.87 -7.15
CA ALA A 69 2.93 6.71 -5.71
C ALA A 69 4.09 7.42 -4.96
N ASP A 70 3.74 8.36 -4.08
CA ASP A 70 4.62 8.94 -3.07
C ASP A 70 4.73 8.02 -1.83
N ILE A 71 5.65 8.34 -0.93
CA ILE A 71 5.84 7.64 0.34
C ILE A 71 5.48 8.51 1.55
N GLY A 72 5.00 7.87 2.60
CA GLY A 72 4.82 8.50 3.90
C GLY A 72 5.00 7.54 5.05
N ILE A 73 5.02 8.09 6.26
CA ILE A 73 5.01 7.31 7.50
C ILE A 73 4.03 7.87 8.54
N TYR A 74 3.53 6.96 9.37
CA TYR A 74 2.68 7.23 10.51
C TYR A 74 3.37 6.84 11.82
N VAL A 75 3.39 7.76 12.80
CA VAL A 75 3.91 7.56 14.16
C VAL A 75 3.00 8.25 15.17
N ASP A 76 2.33 7.48 16.01
CA ASP A 76 1.54 7.95 17.15
C ASP A 76 0.57 9.12 16.85
N GLY A 77 -0.17 9.03 15.73
CA GLY A 77 -1.10 10.07 15.28
C GLY A 77 -0.48 11.16 14.40
N ASN A 78 0.83 11.10 14.14
CA ASN A 78 1.54 12.04 13.26
C ASN A 78 1.82 11.37 11.91
N TRP A 79 1.50 12.08 10.84
CA TRP A 79 1.77 11.70 9.46
C TRP A 79 2.87 12.59 8.89
N TYR A 80 3.77 11.98 8.12
CA TYR A 80 4.85 12.67 7.41
C TYR A 80 4.87 12.12 5.99
N ILE A 81 4.56 12.96 4.99
CA ILE A 81 4.38 12.55 3.59
C ILE A 81 5.37 13.33 2.72
N ASP A 82 6.22 12.60 1.99
CA ASP A 82 7.20 13.09 1.00
C ASP A 82 6.46 13.51 -0.28
N ILE A 83 5.67 14.58 -0.20
CA ILE A 83 4.72 15.02 -1.25
C ILE A 83 5.41 15.48 -2.53
N ASN A 84 6.72 15.74 -2.47
CA ASN A 84 7.53 16.15 -3.61
C ASN A 84 8.31 14.96 -4.24
N GLY A 85 8.19 13.76 -3.66
CA GLY A 85 8.77 12.51 -4.13
C GLY A 85 10.31 12.47 -4.16
N ASN A 86 10.98 13.33 -3.39
CA ASN A 86 12.45 13.45 -3.40
C ASN A 86 13.15 12.42 -2.51
N GLY A 87 12.43 11.76 -1.60
CA GLY A 87 12.92 10.74 -0.69
C GLY A 87 13.53 11.27 0.60
N VAL A 88 13.32 12.55 0.95
CA VAL A 88 13.95 13.26 2.07
C VAL A 88 12.93 14.15 2.78
N TRP A 89 12.75 13.94 4.08
CA TRP A 89 11.88 14.78 4.89
C TRP A 89 12.43 16.21 5.02
N ASP A 90 11.76 17.18 4.38
CA ASP A 90 12.23 18.55 4.26
C ASP A 90 11.13 19.62 4.35
N ALA A 91 11.53 20.87 4.11
CA ALA A 91 10.71 22.06 4.28
C ALA A 91 9.48 22.17 3.35
N GLU A 92 9.37 21.36 2.29
CA GLU A 92 8.32 21.40 1.26
C GLU A 92 7.19 20.37 1.46
N ASP A 93 7.39 19.41 2.37
CA ASP A 93 6.53 18.24 2.61
C ASP A 93 5.20 18.51 3.37
N ILE A 94 4.36 17.49 3.51
CA ILE A 94 3.14 17.54 4.33
C ILE A 94 3.35 16.87 5.69
N TRP A 95 2.93 17.56 6.75
CA TRP A 95 2.70 16.97 8.07
C TRP A 95 1.22 17.01 8.44
N CYS A 96 0.70 15.94 9.04
CA CYS A 96 -0.64 15.91 9.63
C CYS A 96 -0.64 15.36 11.07
N GLU A 97 -1.62 15.80 11.88
CA GLU A 97 -2.02 15.19 13.15
C GLU A 97 -3.42 14.62 12.95
N LEU A 98 -3.54 13.30 12.95
CA LEU A 98 -4.78 12.52 12.85
C LEU A 98 -4.51 11.13 13.43
N GLY A 99 -5.23 10.74 14.49
CA GLY A 99 -5.10 9.43 15.13
C GLY A 99 -4.26 9.43 16.41
N SER A 100 -3.84 8.23 16.81
CA SER A 100 -3.05 7.91 18.00
C SER A 100 -2.23 6.62 17.82
N ALA A 101 -1.37 6.26 18.78
CA ALA A 101 -0.58 5.03 18.75
C ALA A 101 -1.42 3.74 18.51
N SER A 102 -2.66 3.72 18.99
CA SER A 102 -3.59 2.58 18.84
C SER A 102 -4.25 2.45 17.47
N ASP A 103 -4.18 3.47 16.61
CA ASP A 103 -4.84 3.45 15.31
C ASP A 103 -3.93 2.90 14.20
N GLN A 104 -4.52 2.18 13.26
CA GLN A 104 -3.91 1.75 11.99
C GLN A 104 -4.11 2.88 10.96
N PRO A 105 -3.07 3.34 10.25
CA PRO A 105 -3.23 4.28 9.16
C PRO A 105 -3.79 3.55 7.92
N LEU A 106 -4.70 4.21 7.21
CA LEU A 106 -5.16 3.82 5.88
C LEU A 106 -4.97 4.97 4.90
N VAL A 107 -4.99 4.63 3.62
CA VAL A 107 -4.82 5.55 2.50
C VAL A 107 -5.69 5.11 1.33
N GLY A 108 -6.21 6.06 0.57
CA GLY A 108 -7.15 5.81 -0.52
C GLY A 108 -7.72 7.10 -1.09
N ASP A 109 -8.23 7.05 -2.31
CA ASP A 109 -9.06 8.12 -2.87
C ASP A 109 -10.49 7.98 -2.35
N TRP A 110 -10.77 8.56 -1.18
CA TRP A 110 -12.08 8.40 -0.53
C TRP A 110 -13.16 9.31 -1.12
N ASP A 111 -12.76 10.37 -1.84
CA ASP A 111 -13.66 11.42 -2.33
C ASP A 111 -13.80 11.43 -3.86
N GLY A 112 -12.92 10.73 -4.59
CA GLY A 112 -12.94 10.57 -6.03
C GLY A 112 -12.32 11.74 -6.81
N ASP A 113 -11.45 12.56 -6.20
CA ASP A 113 -10.73 13.64 -6.91
C ASP A 113 -9.50 13.17 -7.71
N GLY A 114 -9.12 11.90 -7.60
CA GLY A 114 -7.97 11.28 -8.25
C GLY A 114 -6.70 11.33 -7.43
N LYS A 115 -6.78 11.53 -6.10
CA LYS A 115 -5.64 11.57 -5.17
C LYS A 115 -5.83 10.66 -3.98
N THR A 116 -4.72 10.26 -3.40
CA THR A 116 -4.70 9.55 -2.12
C THR A 116 -4.88 10.52 -0.95
N ASP A 117 -5.91 10.27 -0.15
CA ASP A 117 -6.17 10.87 1.15
C ASP A 117 -5.68 9.97 2.30
N ILE A 118 -5.69 10.50 3.53
CA ILE A 118 -5.35 9.78 4.77
C ILE A 118 -6.58 9.39 5.58
N GLY A 119 -6.57 8.19 6.17
CA GLY A 119 -7.60 7.67 7.06
C GLY A 119 -7.02 6.94 8.27
N ILE A 120 -7.86 6.67 9.28
CA ILE A 120 -7.47 5.87 10.45
C ILE A 120 -8.53 4.82 10.79
N PHE A 121 -8.07 3.66 11.26
CA PHE A 121 -8.90 2.59 11.80
C PHE A 121 -8.45 2.24 13.22
N GLY A 122 -9.37 2.20 14.19
CA GLY A 122 -9.01 1.95 15.57
C GLY A 122 -10.18 2.02 16.56
N PRO A 123 -9.88 2.19 17.86
CA PRO A 123 -10.89 2.29 18.91
C PRO A 123 -11.85 3.46 18.66
N GLN A 124 -13.13 3.29 19.00
CA GLN A 124 -14.15 4.33 18.83
C GLN A 124 -13.83 5.61 19.62
N TRP A 125 -13.87 6.76 18.95
CA TRP A 125 -13.63 8.09 19.51
C TRP A 125 -14.93 8.69 20.07
N SER A 126 -14.79 9.70 20.93
CA SER A 126 -15.96 10.40 21.48
C SER A 126 -16.64 11.24 20.39
N GLY A 127 -17.85 10.85 19.99
CA GLY A 127 -18.62 11.52 18.94
C GLY A 127 -18.97 10.63 17.74
N ASP A 128 -18.21 9.56 17.51
CA ASP A 128 -18.40 8.64 16.37
C ASP A 128 -19.83 8.13 16.26
N GLU A 129 -20.45 7.75 17.38
CA GLU A 129 -21.86 7.35 17.45
C GLU A 129 -22.85 8.32 16.79
N ARG A 130 -22.50 9.61 16.69
CA ARG A 130 -23.28 10.65 16.01
C ARG A 130 -22.83 10.81 14.56
N ALA A 131 -21.52 10.81 14.33
CA ALA A 131 -20.92 10.88 13.00
C ALA A 131 -21.41 9.74 12.10
N ILE A 132 -21.24 8.48 12.52
CA ILE A 132 -21.67 7.25 11.83
C ILE A 132 -23.16 7.28 11.47
N LYS A 133 -24.02 7.78 12.37
CA LYS A 133 -25.47 7.89 12.14
C LYS A 133 -25.85 8.96 11.11
N ARG A 134 -24.93 9.87 10.78
CA ARG A 134 -25.08 10.98 9.83
C ARG A 134 -24.18 10.84 8.60
N ASP A 135 -23.31 9.83 8.58
CA ASP A 135 -22.39 9.62 7.49
C ASP A 135 -23.11 9.08 6.24
N PRO A 136 -22.93 9.75 5.08
CA PRO A 136 -23.58 9.35 3.84
C PRO A 136 -22.84 8.22 3.10
N GLY A 137 -21.68 7.76 3.56
CA GLY A 137 -20.82 6.82 2.83
C GLY A 137 -20.08 7.48 1.65
N LEU A 138 -19.22 6.70 1.00
CA LEU A 138 -18.33 7.10 -0.09
C LEU A 138 -19.09 7.50 -1.38
N PRO A 139 -18.50 8.34 -2.26
CA PRO A 139 -19.15 8.94 -3.42
C PRO A 139 -19.75 7.99 -4.49
N GLY A 140 -19.39 6.70 -4.47
CA GLY A 140 -19.70 5.72 -5.53
C GLY A 140 -21.18 5.49 -5.85
N ASP A 141 -21.40 4.94 -7.05
CA ASP A 141 -22.73 4.67 -7.64
C ASP A 141 -23.46 3.50 -6.93
N LEU A 142 -22.71 2.59 -6.31
CA LEU A 142 -23.25 1.48 -5.51
C LEU A 142 -23.75 1.93 -4.13
N ASN A 143 -23.20 3.03 -3.59
CA ASN A 143 -23.65 3.60 -2.32
C ASN A 143 -24.98 4.35 -2.52
N THR A 144 -26.08 3.61 -2.31
CA THR A 144 -27.46 4.11 -2.42
C THR A 144 -27.97 4.87 -1.18
N LEU A 145 -27.13 5.11 -0.16
CA LEU A 145 -27.53 5.88 1.03
C LEU A 145 -27.83 7.34 0.68
N SER A 146 -29.10 7.71 0.74
CA SER A 146 -29.55 9.09 0.60
C SER A 146 -29.67 9.76 1.96
N MET A 147 -28.71 10.63 2.27
CA MET A 147 -28.68 11.47 3.46
C MET A 147 -28.85 12.96 3.10
N GLU A 148 -29.17 13.80 4.09
CA GLU A 148 -29.34 15.25 3.89
C GLU A 148 -28.02 16.00 3.60
N ARG A 149 -26.87 15.37 3.94
CA ARG A 149 -25.51 15.92 3.77
C ARG A 149 -24.87 15.32 2.50
N PRO A 150 -24.24 16.14 1.62
CA PRO A 150 -23.42 15.64 0.51
C PRO A 150 -22.24 14.81 1.01
N LYS A 151 -21.75 13.89 0.18
CA LYS A 151 -20.69 12.94 0.56
C LYS A 151 -19.36 13.65 0.88
N ASN A 152 -18.82 14.42 -0.06
CA ASN A 152 -17.54 15.15 0.06
C ASN A 152 -17.70 16.55 0.71
N VAL A 153 -18.30 16.62 1.90
CA VAL A 153 -18.40 17.88 2.67
C VAL A 153 -18.18 17.55 4.14
N PRO A 154 -17.21 18.15 4.86
CA PRO A 154 -16.90 17.80 6.24
C PRO A 154 -18.11 17.87 7.20
N PRO A 155 -18.11 17.11 8.32
CA PRO A 155 -19.19 17.14 9.28
C PRO A 155 -19.26 18.51 9.96
N SER A 156 -20.43 18.86 10.48
CA SER A 156 -20.53 20.04 11.34
C SER A 156 -19.77 19.82 12.66
N GLU A 157 -19.33 20.88 13.34
CA GLU A 157 -18.58 20.80 14.62
C GLU A 157 -19.29 19.91 15.67
N ILE A 158 -20.63 19.88 15.68
CA ILE A 158 -21.40 19.03 16.59
C ILE A 158 -21.43 17.55 16.15
N ASP A 159 -21.18 17.25 14.88
CA ASP A 159 -21.18 15.90 14.31
C ASP A 159 -19.79 15.30 14.14
N ALA A 160 -18.75 16.14 14.10
CA ALA A 160 -17.36 15.71 14.11
C ALA A 160 -17.02 14.98 15.42
N PRO A 161 -16.21 13.89 15.40
CA PRO A 161 -15.68 13.31 16.62
C PRO A 161 -14.73 14.29 17.33
N ALA A 162 -14.42 14.03 18.60
CA ALA A 162 -13.37 14.76 19.32
C ALA A 162 -11.96 14.48 18.75
N GLY A 163 -10.97 15.31 19.10
CA GLY A 163 -9.57 15.12 18.72
C GLY A 163 -8.93 16.40 18.17
N THR A 164 -7.59 16.42 18.05
CA THR A 164 -6.94 17.38 17.15
C THR A 164 -6.86 16.75 15.78
N ARG A 165 -7.24 17.52 14.76
CA ARG A 165 -7.03 17.21 13.35
C ARG A 165 -6.36 18.41 12.73
N THR A 166 -5.14 18.24 12.26
CA THR A 166 -4.44 19.33 11.57
C THR A 166 -3.67 18.82 10.38
N VAL A 167 -3.64 19.63 9.32
CA VAL A 167 -2.72 19.45 8.19
C VAL A 167 -1.90 20.73 8.02
N ARG A 168 -0.62 20.56 7.70
CA ARG A 168 0.29 21.66 7.37
C ARG A 168 1.13 21.29 6.15
N HIS A 169 0.87 22.01 5.06
CA HIS A 169 1.57 21.85 3.80
C HIS A 169 2.80 22.77 3.79
N SER A 170 4.01 22.20 3.76
CA SER A 170 5.31 22.84 3.96
C SER A 170 5.54 23.45 5.36
N SER A 171 6.81 23.58 5.72
CA SER A 171 7.31 24.25 6.93
C SER A 171 6.86 25.71 7.11
N ARG A 172 6.37 26.35 6.03
CA ARG A 172 5.89 27.74 6.01
C ARG A 172 4.40 27.88 5.74
N GLY A 173 3.68 26.78 5.48
CA GLY A 173 2.24 26.82 5.28
C GLY A 173 1.47 27.15 6.55
N ASP A 174 0.26 27.65 6.35
CA ASP A 174 -0.74 27.80 7.39
C ASP A 174 -1.24 26.41 7.84
N VAL A 175 -1.54 26.28 9.13
CA VAL A 175 -2.16 25.08 9.69
C VAL A 175 -3.66 25.15 9.42
N ARG A 176 -4.22 24.09 8.82
CA ARG A 176 -5.67 23.89 8.69
C ARG A 176 -6.16 22.90 9.75
N TYR A 177 -7.41 23.06 10.17
CA TYR A 177 -8.05 22.25 11.21
C TYR A 177 -9.32 21.58 10.65
N ASP A 178 -9.67 20.42 11.22
CA ASP A 178 -10.93 19.67 10.99
C ASP A 178 -11.23 19.38 9.50
N VAL A 179 -10.41 18.48 8.93
CA VAL A 179 -10.39 18.09 7.51
C VAL A 179 -10.79 16.62 7.29
N ILE A 180 -11.79 16.12 8.04
CA ILE A 180 -12.34 14.77 7.81
C ILE A 180 -13.65 14.89 7.05
N ASP A 181 -13.84 14.07 6.03
CA ASP A 181 -15.14 13.94 5.35
C ASP A 181 -15.97 12.77 5.88
N HIS A 182 -15.36 11.64 6.26
CA HIS A 182 -16.10 10.43 6.64
C HIS A 182 -15.73 9.80 8.00
N VAL A 183 -16.74 9.18 8.65
CA VAL A 183 -16.57 8.33 9.85
C VAL A 183 -17.47 7.10 9.76
N PHE A 184 -16.84 5.93 9.56
CA PHE A 184 -17.52 4.65 9.32
C PHE A 184 -17.61 3.76 10.56
N GLN A 185 -18.41 2.70 10.50
CA GLN A 185 -18.39 1.61 11.48
C GLN A 185 -18.29 0.25 10.78
N TYR A 186 -17.06 -0.18 10.58
CA TYR A 186 -16.71 -1.39 9.87
C TYR A 186 -15.65 -2.18 10.66
N GLY A 187 -15.71 -3.51 10.65
CA GLY A 187 -14.77 -4.36 11.40
C GLY A 187 -14.91 -4.33 12.94
N GLY A 188 -13.84 -4.74 13.65
CA GLY A 188 -13.78 -4.85 15.10
C GLY A 188 -12.36 -5.07 15.67
N GLU A 189 -12.28 -5.32 16.98
CA GLU A 189 -10.99 -5.48 17.69
C GLU A 189 -10.20 -6.71 17.18
N GLY A 190 -8.95 -6.48 16.82
CA GLY A 190 -8.03 -7.51 16.31
C GLY A 190 -8.03 -7.69 14.79
N ASP A 191 -8.88 -6.94 14.07
CA ASP A 191 -8.86 -6.90 12.61
C ASP A 191 -7.68 -6.09 12.07
N VAL A 192 -7.18 -6.45 10.89
CA VAL A 192 -6.26 -5.62 10.10
C VAL A 192 -7.08 -4.93 9.03
N ALA A 193 -7.08 -3.60 9.03
CA ALA A 193 -7.83 -2.83 8.06
C ALA A 193 -7.07 -2.69 6.73
N VAL A 194 -7.81 -2.62 5.63
CA VAL A 194 -7.31 -2.49 4.27
C VAL A 194 -8.20 -1.55 3.47
N SER A 195 -7.68 -1.07 2.34
CA SER A 195 -8.40 -0.21 1.40
C SER A 195 -7.96 -0.51 -0.02
N GLY A 196 -8.86 -0.27 -0.97
CA GLY A 196 -8.66 -0.43 -2.42
C GLY A 196 -9.95 -0.15 -3.20
N ASP A 197 -9.83 0.15 -4.49
CA ASP A 197 -10.97 0.20 -5.42
C ASP A 197 -11.41 -1.24 -5.76
N PHE A 198 -12.27 -1.81 -4.92
CA PHE A 198 -12.65 -3.22 -5.03
C PHE A 198 -13.75 -3.46 -6.06
N ASN A 199 -14.51 -2.41 -6.43
CA ASN A 199 -15.62 -2.52 -7.38
C ASN A 199 -15.30 -1.97 -8.79
N GLY A 200 -14.21 -1.21 -8.96
CA GLY A 200 -13.71 -0.65 -10.20
C GLY A 200 -14.38 0.65 -10.64
N ASP A 201 -14.92 1.45 -9.70
CA ASP A 201 -15.58 2.74 -10.00
C ASP A 201 -14.65 3.97 -9.88
N GLY A 202 -13.41 3.77 -9.40
CA GLY A 202 -12.38 4.79 -9.23
C GLY A 202 -12.33 5.41 -7.83
N ILE A 203 -13.18 4.96 -6.90
CA ILE A 203 -13.17 5.39 -5.50
C ILE A 203 -12.62 4.25 -4.64
N THR A 204 -11.88 4.59 -3.59
CA THR A 204 -11.30 3.59 -2.69
C THR A 204 -12.29 3.20 -1.60
N GLU A 205 -12.70 1.93 -1.58
CA GLU A 205 -13.46 1.32 -0.50
C GLU A 205 -12.58 0.89 0.69
N ILE A 206 -13.24 0.54 1.80
CA ILE A 206 -12.59 -0.03 2.99
C ILE A 206 -12.90 -1.53 3.15
N GLY A 207 -12.02 -2.22 3.87
CA GLY A 207 -12.24 -3.60 4.28
C GLY A 207 -11.45 -3.99 5.52
N VAL A 208 -11.68 -5.21 6.00
CA VAL A 208 -10.91 -5.82 7.08
C VAL A 208 -10.54 -7.27 6.79
N TYR A 209 -9.29 -7.61 7.09
CA TYR A 209 -8.79 -8.97 7.12
C TYR A 209 -8.82 -9.53 8.55
N ARG A 210 -9.42 -10.72 8.70
CA ARG A 210 -9.57 -11.43 9.98
C ARG A 210 -9.38 -12.93 9.77
N ASN A 211 -8.23 -13.45 10.19
CA ASN A 211 -7.94 -14.89 10.24
C ASN A 211 -8.22 -15.63 8.90
N GLY A 212 -7.71 -15.11 7.78
CA GLY A 212 -7.90 -15.68 6.43
C GLY A 212 -9.13 -15.16 5.69
N ASN A 213 -10.13 -14.64 6.39
CA ASN A 213 -11.30 -14.04 5.77
C ASN A 213 -11.10 -12.54 5.54
N TRP A 214 -11.67 -12.03 4.46
CA TRP A 214 -11.76 -10.61 4.13
C TRP A 214 -13.23 -10.21 4.13
N TYR A 215 -13.52 -9.04 4.69
CA TYR A 215 -14.83 -8.41 4.72
C TYR A 215 -14.66 -7.04 4.06
N ILE A 216 -15.33 -6.79 2.94
CA ILE A 216 -15.11 -5.59 2.11
C ILE A 216 -16.44 -4.82 1.97
N ASP A 217 -16.39 -3.52 2.24
CA ASP A 217 -17.49 -2.54 2.18
C ASP A 217 -17.78 -2.21 0.71
N TYR A 218 -18.15 -3.24 -0.07
CA TYR A 218 -18.08 -3.24 -1.53
C TYR A 218 -18.99 -2.21 -2.20
N ASN A 219 -20.02 -1.76 -1.48
CA ASN A 219 -20.90 -0.69 -1.92
C ASN A 219 -20.50 0.70 -1.40
N GLY A 220 -19.42 0.81 -0.62
CA GLY A 220 -18.89 2.05 -0.04
C GLY A 220 -19.83 2.74 0.96
N ASP A 221 -20.75 2.02 1.60
CA ASP A 221 -21.77 2.63 2.46
C ASP A 221 -21.34 2.74 3.94
N GLY A 222 -20.23 2.11 4.34
CA GLY A 222 -19.62 2.23 5.66
C GLY A 222 -20.26 1.36 6.74
N ARG A 223 -21.09 0.37 6.37
CA ARG A 223 -21.90 -0.44 7.30
C ARG A 223 -22.01 -1.89 6.82
N TRP A 224 -21.60 -2.86 7.63
CA TRP A 224 -21.74 -4.30 7.27
C TRP A 224 -23.21 -4.73 6.99
N ASN A 225 -23.55 -4.98 5.72
CA ASN A 225 -24.91 -5.34 5.27
C ASN A 225 -24.94 -6.30 4.04
N GLU A 226 -26.00 -6.23 3.21
CA GLU A 226 -26.21 -7.11 2.04
C GLU A 226 -25.52 -6.62 0.75
N GLY A 227 -25.02 -5.39 0.73
CA GLY A 227 -24.19 -4.85 -0.35
C GLY A 227 -22.72 -5.30 -0.32
N ASP A 228 -22.30 -5.98 0.75
CA ASP A 228 -20.91 -6.32 1.05
C ASP A 228 -20.51 -7.74 0.65
N ILE A 229 -19.19 -7.97 0.56
CA ILE A 229 -18.62 -9.28 0.23
C ILE A 229 -17.78 -9.86 1.38
N GLU A 230 -17.98 -11.16 1.66
CA GLU A 230 -17.06 -11.99 2.45
C GLU A 230 -16.23 -12.85 1.49
N VAL A 231 -14.91 -12.65 1.47
CA VAL A 231 -13.96 -13.47 0.70
C VAL A 231 -13.19 -14.40 1.64
N ARG A 232 -13.17 -15.69 1.34
CA ARG A 232 -12.50 -16.72 2.16
C ARG A 232 -11.15 -17.10 1.56
N GLY A 233 -10.11 -16.42 2.03
CA GLY A 233 -8.73 -16.68 1.62
C GLY A 233 -8.04 -17.77 2.45
N GLU A 234 -6.73 -17.90 2.24
CA GLU A 234 -5.87 -18.83 2.96
C GLU A 234 -5.47 -18.26 4.33
N VAL A 235 -5.41 -19.12 5.36
CA VAL A 235 -4.85 -18.75 6.67
C VAL A 235 -3.35 -18.99 6.67
N ILE A 236 -2.58 -17.92 6.49
CA ILE A 236 -1.11 -17.96 6.58
C ILE A 236 -0.66 -17.27 7.86
N GLU A 237 -0.04 -18.03 8.78
CA GLU A 237 0.38 -17.52 10.09
C GLU A 237 1.47 -16.43 9.94
N GLY A 238 1.22 -15.26 10.55
CA GLY A 238 2.12 -14.10 10.47
C GLY A 238 2.12 -13.38 9.12
N ALA A 239 1.16 -13.66 8.23
CA ALA A 239 0.97 -12.89 7.02
C ALA A 239 0.34 -11.52 7.29
N VAL A 240 0.76 -10.52 6.50
CA VAL A 240 0.20 -9.17 6.47
C VAL A 240 -0.63 -9.03 5.19
N PRO A 241 -1.89 -8.57 5.26
CA PRO A 241 -2.70 -8.33 4.07
C PRO A 241 -2.15 -7.16 3.24
N VAL A 242 -2.26 -7.29 1.93
CA VAL A 242 -2.00 -6.24 0.94
C VAL A 242 -3.13 -6.23 -0.08
N VAL A 243 -3.35 -5.08 -0.71
CA VAL A 243 -4.41 -4.85 -1.70
C VAL A 243 -3.82 -4.04 -2.86
N GLY A 244 -4.24 -4.33 -4.08
CA GLY A 244 -3.81 -3.56 -5.25
C GLY A 244 -4.19 -4.20 -6.59
N ASP A 245 -4.25 -3.39 -7.64
CA ASP A 245 -4.41 -3.85 -9.01
C ASP A 245 -3.11 -4.46 -9.55
N TRP A 246 -2.96 -5.76 -9.29
CA TRP A 246 -1.78 -6.53 -9.73
C TRP A 246 -1.71 -6.77 -11.24
N ASN A 247 -2.77 -6.48 -12.01
CA ASN A 247 -2.86 -6.88 -13.42
C ASN A 247 -3.08 -5.71 -14.41
N GLY A 248 -3.51 -4.54 -13.93
CA GLY A 248 -3.76 -3.32 -14.73
C GLY A 248 -5.16 -3.22 -15.33
N ASP A 249 -6.18 -3.81 -14.70
CA ASP A 249 -7.59 -3.72 -15.15
C ASP A 249 -8.46 -2.74 -14.35
N GLY A 250 -7.89 -2.05 -13.36
CA GLY A 250 -8.56 -1.03 -12.54
C GLY A 250 -9.36 -1.59 -11.38
N ILE A 251 -9.14 -2.85 -10.98
CA ILE A 251 -9.79 -3.45 -9.80
C ILE A 251 -8.71 -3.93 -8.83
N ASP A 252 -8.70 -3.38 -7.62
CA ASP A 252 -7.81 -3.78 -6.56
C ASP A 252 -8.17 -5.17 -6.02
N ARG A 253 -7.15 -6.01 -5.81
CA ARG A 253 -7.33 -7.41 -5.40
C ARG A 253 -6.53 -7.76 -4.16
N ILE A 254 -7.00 -8.77 -3.46
CA ILE A 254 -6.39 -9.26 -2.21
C ILE A 254 -5.02 -9.92 -2.45
N GLY A 255 -4.17 -9.81 -1.44
CA GLY A 255 -2.90 -10.54 -1.38
C GLY A 255 -2.38 -10.66 0.04
N LEU A 256 -1.41 -11.55 0.25
CA LEU A 256 -0.76 -11.78 1.54
C LEU A 256 0.77 -11.72 1.40
N PHE A 257 1.41 -10.93 2.25
CA PHE A 257 2.86 -10.93 2.40
C PHE A 257 3.27 -11.72 3.65
N VAL A 258 4.22 -12.64 3.51
CA VAL A 258 4.84 -13.35 4.65
C VAL A 258 6.32 -13.60 4.39
N ASN A 259 7.20 -13.14 5.29
CA ASN A 259 8.63 -13.48 5.31
C ASN A 259 9.38 -13.31 3.96
N GLY A 260 9.03 -12.30 3.17
CA GLY A 260 9.62 -12.07 1.84
C GLY A 260 8.91 -12.76 0.67
N LYS A 261 7.75 -13.39 0.92
CA LYS A 261 6.89 -14.00 -0.10
C LYS A 261 5.58 -13.23 -0.22
N TRP A 262 5.17 -12.98 -1.46
CA TRP A 262 3.93 -12.30 -1.82
C TRP A 262 3.03 -13.30 -2.51
N HIS A 263 1.85 -13.54 -1.95
CA HIS A 263 0.82 -14.42 -2.48
C HIS A 263 -0.30 -13.53 -3.02
N LEU A 264 -0.46 -13.44 -4.34
CA LEU A 264 -1.34 -12.45 -4.99
C LEU A 264 -2.46 -13.17 -5.76
N ASP A 265 -3.70 -12.71 -5.59
CA ASP A 265 -4.84 -13.05 -6.47
C ASP A 265 -4.82 -12.11 -7.68
N THR A 266 -4.35 -12.61 -8.82
CA THR A 266 -4.16 -11.79 -10.04
C THR A 266 -5.34 -11.89 -11.02
N THR A 267 -6.22 -12.87 -10.82
CA THR A 267 -7.36 -13.17 -11.69
C THR A 267 -8.69 -12.72 -11.12
N GLY A 268 -8.76 -12.43 -9.81
CA GLY A 268 -9.99 -12.11 -9.09
C GLY A 268 -10.85 -13.34 -8.82
N ASP A 269 -10.27 -14.55 -8.76
CA ASP A 269 -10.98 -15.78 -8.42
C ASP A 269 -10.93 -16.10 -6.91
N HIS A 270 -10.26 -15.23 -6.14
CA HIS A 270 -10.03 -15.32 -4.70
C HIS A 270 -9.10 -16.45 -4.27
N ALA A 271 -8.32 -17.04 -5.18
CA ALA A 271 -7.19 -17.90 -4.90
C ALA A 271 -5.85 -17.19 -5.21
N HIS A 272 -4.78 -17.65 -4.57
CA HIS A 272 -3.44 -17.15 -4.85
C HIS A 272 -2.89 -17.73 -6.17
N ASP A 273 -2.91 -16.93 -7.23
CA ASP A 273 -2.33 -17.29 -8.54
C ASP A 273 -0.80 -17.28 -8.52
N THR A 274 -0.24 -16.23 -7.91
CA THR A 274 1.14 -15.80 -8.13
C THR A 274 1.88 -15.73 -6.80
N VAL A 275 3.08 -16.34 -6.76
CA VAL A 275 4.01 -16.23 -5.62
C VAL A 275 5.30 -15.55 -6.05
N VAL A 276 5.58 -14.36 -5.52
CA VAL A 276 6.79 -13.57 -5.79
C VAL A 276 7.69 -13.52 -4.55
N GLU A 277 9.01 -13.65 -4.75
CA GLU A 277 10.00 -13.44 -3.68
C GLU A 277 10.58 -12.01 -3.74
N PHE A 278 10.29 -11.22 -2.70
CA PHE A 278 10.80 -9.86 -2.49
C PHE A 278 10.72 -9.46 -1.01
N GLY A 279 11.79 -8.85 -0.49
CA GLY A 279 11.92 -8.53 0.93
C GLY A 279 12.40 -9.72 1.76
N ARG A 280 12.29 -9.60 3.08
CA ARG A 280 12.67 -10.64 4.06
C ARG A 280 11.77 -10.61 5.30
N ALA A 281 11.92 -11.59 6.18
CA ALA A 281 11.30 -11.57 7.50
C ALA A 281 11.66 -10.28 8.28
N GLY A 282 10.64 -9.61 8.83
CA GLY A 282 10.79 -8.34 9.54
C GLY A 282 10.70 -7.08 8.66
N ASP A 283 10.63 -7.21 7.33
CA ASP A 283 10.19 -6.12 6.47
C ASP A 283 8.66 -5.97 6.57
N ILE A 284 8.16 -4.74 6.41
CA ILE A 284 6.73 -4.41 6.31
C ILE A 284 6.40 -4.24 4.82
N PRO A 285 5.36 -4.89 4.28
CA PRO A 285 5.00 -4.76 2.87
C PRO A 285 4.41 -3.38 2.59
N THR A 286 4.67 -2.86 1.40
CA THR A 286 4.10 -1.61 0.89
C THR A 286 3.80 -1.78 -0.60
N VAL A 287 2.80 -1.08 -1.12
CA VAL A 287 2.32 -1.26 -2.51
C VAL A 287 1.83 0.05 -3.09
N GLY A 288 2.01 0.23 -4.39
CA GLY A 288 1.57 1.42 -5.13
C GLY A 288 2.15 1.42 -6.55
N ASP A 289 1.63 2.27 -7.44
CA ASP A 289 2.21 2.43 -8.78
C ASP A 289 3.47 3.32 -8.70
N TRP A 290 4.60 2.71 -8.36
CA TRP A 290 5.87 3.41 -8.31
C TRP A 290 6.28 3.93 -9.68
N SER A 291 5.75 3.37 -10.79
CA SER A 291 6.22 3.60 -12.16
C SER A 291 5.35 4.44 -13.08
N GLY A 292 4.18 4.87 -12.63
CA GLY A 292 3.23 5.63 -13.46
C GLY A 292 2.75 4.80 -14.64
N SER A 293 2.45 3.53 -14.36
CA SER A 293 2.11 2.51 -15.33
C SER A 293 0.66 2.03 -15.32
N GLY A 294 -0.12 2.43 -14.30
CA GLY A 294 -1.46 1.93 -14.02
C GLY A 294 -1.49 0.49 -13.48
N ILE A 295 -0.40 0.02 -12.86
CA ILE A 295 -0.31 -1.31 -12.24
C ILE A 295 0.31 -1.13 -10.85
N VAL A 296 -0.26 -1.75 -9.82
CA VAL A 296 0.27 -1.70 -8.46
C VAL A 296 1.51 -2.60 -8.34
N GLU A 297 2.59 -2.02 -7.82
CA GLU A 297 3.92 -2.62 -7.79
C GLU A 297 4.43 -2.81 -6.35
N LEU A 298 5.31 -3.79 -6.15
CA LEU A 298 5.70 -4.24 -4.81
C LEU A 298 6.82 -3.38 -4.21
N GLY A 299 6.61 -2.93 -2.96
CA GLY A 299 7.57 -2.26 -2.11
C GLY A 299 7.75 -2.98 -0.76
N VAL A 300 8.85 -2.71 -0.07
CA VAL A 300 9.01 -3.04 1.35
C VAL A 300 9.64 -1.89 2.12
N TYR A 301 9.11 -1.65 3.31
CA TYR A 301 9.71 -0.79 4.33
C TYR A 301 10.47 -1.64 5.34
N ARG A 302 11.70 -1.24 5.65
CA ARG A 302 12.57 -1.94 6.59
C ARG A 302 12.95 -0.99 7.74
N PRO A 303 12.45 -1.22 8.96
CA PRO A 303 12.93 -0.55 10.16
C PRO A 303 14.45 -0.68 10.32
N TYR A 304 15.12 0.42 10.65
CA TYR A 304 16.56 0.49 10.86
C TYR A 304 16.87 1.13 12.21
N HIS A 305 17.57 0.38 13.08
CA HIS A 305 17.87 0.78 14.47
C HIS A 305 19.32 1.28 14.66
N GLY A 306 19.99 1.74 13.60
CA GLY A 306 21.30 2.41 13.70
C GLY A 306 22.54 1.50 13.83
N GLU A 307 22.40 0.18 13.70
CA GLU A 307 23.55 -0.72 13.55
C GLU A 307 24.24 -0.44 12.20
N PRO A 308 25.56 -0.18 12.17
CA PRO A 308 26.23 0.32 10.97
C PRO A 308 26.02 -0.63 9.78
N LEU A 309 25.49 -0.09 8.69
CA LEU A 309 25.28 -0.80 7.42
C LEU A 309 26.55 -1.54 7.00
N LEU A 310 26.61 -2.84 7.29
CA LEU A 310 27.65 -3.71 6.77
C LEU A 310 27.52 -3.70 5.24
N THR A 311 28.65 -3.51 4.56
CA THR A 311 28.74 -3.13 3.13
C THR A 311 28.35 -4.25 2.15
N GLN A 312 27.44 -5.14 2.53
CA GLN A 312 26.62 -5.93 1.61
C GLN A 312 25.34 -5.17 1.20
N ASP A 313 24.82 -4.26 2.05
CA ASP A 313 23.62 -3.45 1.78
C ASP A 313 23.94 -2.08 1.14
N THR A 314 25.10 -1.89 0.50
CA THR A 314 25.48 -0.63 -0.20
C THR A 314 25.98 -0.87 -1.62
N GLY A 315 25.59 -1.99 -2.23
CA GLY A 315 26.16 -2.52 -3.48
C GLY A 315 25.52 -2.05 -4.80
N ALA A 316 25.18 -0.77 -4.96
CA ALA A 316 24.88 -0.17 -6.28
C ALA A 316 24.95 1.38 -6.29
N GLU A 317 26.06 1.89 -6.80
CA GLU A 317 26.22 3.16 -7.54
C GLU A 317 25.51 4.44 -7.06
N ALA A 318 26.17 5.14 -6.13
CA ALA A 318 26.19 6.60 -6.13
C ALA A 318 27.41 7.10 -6.95
N GLY A 319 27.23 7.43 -8.24
CA GLY A 319 28.28 8.12 -9.01
C GLY A 319 28.21 8.06 -10.54
N ALA A 320 27.86 9.20 -11.14
CA ALA A 320 28.28 9.68 -12.48
C ALA A 320 28.13 8.75 -13.72
N PHE A 321 27.15 9.08 -14.56
CA PHE A 321 27.12 8.65 -15.96
C PHE A 321 28.22 9.35 -16.80
N GLU A 322 29.30 8.63 -17.14
CA GLU A 322 29.95 8.74 -18.45
C GLU A 322 30.24 7.32 -18.96
N GLY A 323 29.88 7.04 -20.22
CA GLY A 323 29.89 5.67 -20.73
C GLY A 323 31.15 5.30 -21.49
N GLU A 324 31.63 4.07 -21.30
CA GLU A 324 32.20 3.28 -22.40
C GLU A 324 32.12 1.77 -22.13
N THR A 325 32.33 0.97 -23.19
CA THR A 325 32.04 -0.46 -23.24
C THR A 325 32.97 -1.34 -22.40
N ALA A 326 32.44 -2.34 -21.69
CA ALA A 326 33.23 -3.36 -21.00
C ALA A 326 33.02 -4.77 -21.57
N GLN A 327 34.12 -5.42 -21.97
CA GLN A 327 34.19 -6.87 -22.21
C GLN A 327 34.38 -7.64 -20.89
N PRO A 328 33.99 -8.93 -20.80
CA PRO A 328 33.96 -9.64 -19.52
C PRO A 328 35.35 -10.00 -18.98
N SER A 329 35.47 -10.01 -17.65
CA SER A 329 36.65 -10.43 -16.88
C SER A 329 36.34 -11.64 -15.98
N PRO A 330 37.35 -12.38 -15.49
CA PRO A 330 37.25 -13.83 -15.37
C PRO A 330 36.79 -14.38 -14.01
N GLN A 331 36.29 -15.62 -14.04
CA GLN A 331 35.98 -16.41 -12.86
C GLN A 331 37.24 -16.71 -12.02
N VAL A 332 37.17 -16.52 -10.71
CA VAL A 332 38.19 -16.96 -9.75
C VAL A 332 37.70 -18.25 -9.08
N ALA A 333 38.40 -19.35 -9.36
CA ALA A 333 38.11 -20.66 -8.77
C ALA A 333 38.71 -20.81 -7.35
N LEU A 334 37.93 -21.36 -6.44
CA LEU A 334 38.39 -21.81 -5.12
C LEU A 334 39.38 -22.97 -5.27
N ARG A 335 40.59 -22.83 -4.71
CA ARG A 335 41.59 -23.91 -4.65
C ARG A 335 41.45 -24.71 -3.36
N PHE A 336 41.14 -26.00 -3.49
CA PHE A 336 41.56 -27.01 -2.52
C PHE A 336 42.63 -27.88 -3.18
N GLY A 337 43.78 -28.03 -2.52
CA GLY A 337 44.90 -28.79 -3.04
C GLY A 337 44.92 -30.23 -2.52
N VAL A 338 45.03 -31.19 -3.43
CA VAL A 338 45.62 -32.51 -3.18
C VAL A 338 46.43 -32.84 -4.44
N ASP A 339 47.74 -33.07 -4.29
CA ASP A 339 48.58 -33.57 -5.38
C ASP A 339 48.24 -35.03 -5.69
N VAL A 340 48.42 -35.48 -6.94
CA VAL A 340 49.19 -36.69 -7.31
C VAL A 340 49.16 -36.92 -8.83
N GLU A 341 50.37 -36.95 -9.38
CA GLU A 341 50.88 -37.63 -10.58
C GLU A 341 50.29 -37.43 -12.00
N GLU A 342 51.26 -37.21 -12.88
CA GLU A 342 51.25 -37.09 -14.34
C GLU A 342 51.05 -38.46 -15.04
N ARG A 343 50.26 -38.49 -16.12
CA ARG A 343 50.52 -39.40 -17.25
C ARG A 343 49.90 -38.91 -18.57
N VAL A 344 50.78 -38.66 -19.53
CA VAL A 344 50.45 -38.42 -20.95
C VAL A 344 50.23 -39.76 -21.67
N GLN A 345 49.25 -39.84 -22.59
CA GLN A 345 49.32 -40.76 -23.74
C GLN A 345 48.43 -40.36 -24.94
N ASP A 346 48.92 -40.68 -26.14
CA ASP A 346 48.39 -40.32 -27.47
C ASP A 346 47.24 -41.21 -27.99
N GLY A 347 46.60 -40.77 -29.09
CA GLY A 347 45.86 -41.63 -30.05
C GLY A 347 44.41 -41.17 -30.29
N ALA A 348 44.02 -40.43 -31.34
CA ALA A 348 44.11 -40.66 -32.80
C ALA A 348 43.03 -41.61 -33.40
N THR A 349 42.05 -41.01 -34.13
CA THR A 349 41.29 -41.57 -35.30
C THR A 349 40.32 -42.76 -35.05
N LEU A 350 39.22 -43.01 -35.80
CA LEU A 350 38.55 -42.40 -36.99
C LEU A 350 37.11 -42.97 -37.17
N GLN A 351 36.26 -42.35 -38.02
CA GLN A 351 34.96 -42.84 -38.60
C GLN A 351 33.78 -43.05 -37.59
N GLY A 352 32.50 -42.73 -37.84
CA GLY A 352 31.71 -42.08 -38.91
C GLY A 352 30.34 -41.64 -38.32
N THR A 353 29.24 -41.26 -39.01
CA THR A 353 28.89 -41.18 -40.46
C THR A 353 27.71 -40.16 -40.65
N LEU A 354 27.05 -40.14 -41.82
CA LEU A 354 25.95 -39.22 -42.27
C LEU A 354 24.56 -39.95 -42.34
N PRO A 355 23.41 -39.33 -42.74
CA PRO A 355 22.99 -37.91 -42.87
C PRO A 355 21.56 -37.58 -42.30
N GLU A 356 21.09 -36.35 -42.52
CA GLU A 356 19.72 -35.82 -42.36
C GLU A 356 18.67 -36.40 -43.37
N HIS A 357 17.35 -36.24 -43.08
CA HIS A 357 16.36 -35.62 -43.99
C HIS A 357 14.91 -35.48 -43.42
N LEU A 358 14.31 -34.28 -43.58
CA LEU A 358 12.94 -33.94 -44.06
C LEU A 358 11.69 -34.78 -43.60
N MET A 359 10.57 -34.22 -43.10
CA MET A 359 9.57 -33.44 -43.88
C MET A 359 8.39 -32.84 -43.05
N ASN A 360 7.58 -31.99 -43.72
CA ASN A 360 6.41 -31.20 -43.27
C ASN A 360 5.06 -31.96 -43.08
N ARG A 361 4.25 -31.51 -42.08
CA ARG A 361 2.75 -31.26 -42.07
C ARG A 361 1.77 -32.41 -42.45
N PRO A 362 0.40 -32.27 -42.34
CA PRO A 362 -0.46 -31.31 -41.61
C PRO A 362 -1.57 -31.96 -40.70
N GLU A 363 -2.36 -31.08 -40.05
CA GLU A 363 -3.77 -31.18 -39.57
C GLU A 363 -4.51 -32.54 -39.40
N ARG A 364 -5.21 -32.69 -38.25
CA ARG A 364 -6.52 -33.38 -38.17
C ARG A 364 -7.48 -32.76 -37.15
N THR A 365 -8.67 -32.40 -37.63
CA THR A 365 -9.88 -32.13 -36.86
C THR A 365 -10.43 -33.41 -36.23
N ILE A 366 -10.97 -33.33 -35.00
CA ILE A 366 -11.90 -34.33 -34.45
C ILE A 366 -13.11 -33.57 -33.89
N THR A 367 -14.31 -34.09 -34.20
CA THR A 367 -15.61 -33.50 -33.83
C THR A 367 -16.43 -34.48 -33.01
N THR A 368 -17.22 -33.94 -32.07
CA THR A 368 -18.48 -34.50 -31.49
C THR A 368 -18.39 -35.77 -30.61
N PRO A 369 -19.44 -36.08 -29.81
CA PRO A 369 -20.38 -35.19 -29.10
C PRO A 369 -20.64 -35.60 -27.64
N TYR A 370 -21.24 -34.70 -26.85
CA TYR A 370 -22.22 -35.08 -25.82
C TYR A 370 -23.45 -34.18 -25.94
N THR A 371 -24.64 -34.77 -25.77
CA THR A 371 -25.93 -34.16 -26.11
C THR A 371 -26.92 -34.39 -24.98
N SER A 372 -27.70 -33.34 -24.64
CA SER A 372 -28.94 -33.33 -23.84
C SER A 372 -28.83 -33.77 -22.35
N LEU A 373 -29.59 -33.24 -21.37
CA LEU A 373 -30.95 -32.68 -21.31
C LEU A 373 -31.05 -31.47 -20.30
N PRO A 374 -32.22 -30.80 -20.12
CA PRO A 374 -32.26 -29.35 -19.77
C PRO A 374 -32.90 -28.96 -18.41
N LEU A 375 -32.60 -27.71 -18.01
CA LEU A 375 -33.45 -26.62 -17.43
C LEU A 375 -34.45 -26.84 -16.25
N GLU A 376 -34.56 -25.75 -15.46
CA GLU A 376 -35.66 -25.27 -14.59
C GLU A 376 -35.71 -25.61 -13.07
N ASP A 377 -35.72 -24.51 -12.31
CA ASP A 377 -36.39 -24.20 -11.03
C ASP A 377 -36.25 -25.12 -9.81
N ARG A 378 -35.72 -24.55 -8.70
CA ARG A 378 -36.58 -24.07 -7.58
C ARG A 378 -35.85 -23.42 -6.40
N LEU A 379 -36.47 -22.32 -5.94
CA LEU A 379 -36.44 -21.70 -4.60
C LEU A 379 -35.13 -21.05 -4.13
#